data_AF-A0A8J1ZI95-F1
#
_entry.id   AF-A0A8J1ZI95-F1
#
_cell.length_a   1.000
_cell.length_b   1.000
_cell.length_c   1.000
_cell.angle_alpha   90.00
_cell.angle_beta   90.00
_cell.angle_gamma   90.00
#
_symmetry.space_group_name_H-M   'P 1'
#
loop_
_entity.id
_entity.type
_entity.pdbx_description
1 polymer ?
#
loop_
_entity_poly.entity_id
_entity_poly.type
_entity_poly.pdbx_seq_one_letter_code
_entity_poly.pdbx_strand_id
1 'polypeptide(L)'
;MSNQVSKQITAMRQDIAKSQLEISHLKIEIARIGRDLTLSDQQMTMLLESGDQLELQAQSSNELLTRQVHTQIRDLQNFQETNRRTRITHLERQSTLEGKLVRLEANLAQNKALLRDLTTREALLTSLSSERGQDDVEEERAILRKGVLVAASTMLDVAEACPFPLAKSGAFLGLMEVIKTSKRSLTDTASALKEVSSVCPGQDGAMLEQMLELGIHIQKLTNNLCLDKMEQLNDLESSISLPGFFNEMAGK
;
A
#
# COMPACT_ATOMS: atom_id res chain seq x y z
N MET A 1 13.03 21.31 14.83
CA MET A 1 12.12 20.26 14.30
C MET A 1 11.19 20.77 13.19
N SER A 2 10.59 21.97 13.30
CA SER A 2 9.74 22.55 12.23
C SER A 2 10.37 22.52 10.83
N ASN A 3 11.63 22.96 10.70
CA ASN A 3 12.34 22.98 9.42
C ASN A 3 12.53 21.61 8.74
N GLN A 4 12.42 20.50 9.48
CA GLN A 4 12.54 19.15 8.90
C GLN A 4 11.20 18.69 8.29
N VAL A 5 10.08 18.97 8.96
CA VAL A 5 8.74 18.65 8.45
C VAL A 5 8.43 19.48 7.22
N SER A 6 8.75 20.78 7.22
CA SER A 6 8.57 21.66 6.05
C SER A 6 9.35 21.18 4.82
N LYS A 7 10.58 20.66 5.02
CA LYS A 7 11.38 20.05 3.95
C LYS A 7 10.71 18.78 3.40
N GLN A 8 10.20 17.92 4.27
CA GLN A 8 9.48 16.70 3.87
C GLN A 8 8.21 17.02 3.09
N ILE A 9 7.42 18.02 3.51
CA ILE A 9 6.23 18.50 2.80
C ILE A 9 6.61 18.97 1.39
N THR A 10 7.69 19.75 1.28
CA THR A 10 8.14 20.27 -0.01
C THR A 10 8.57 19.14 -0.96
N ALA A 11 9.34 18.17 -0.46
CA ALA A 11 9.74 17.00 -1.24
C ALA A 11 8.51 16.18 -1.68
N MET A 12 7.58 15.91 -0.77
CA MET A 12 6.35 15.15 -1.05
C MET A 12 5.48 15.84 -2.11
N ARG A 13 5.37 17.17 -2.08
CA ARG A 13 4.67 17.94 -3.11
C ARG A 13 5.32 17.78 -4.49
N GLN A 14 6.65 17.77 -4.55
CA GLN A 14 7.37 17.54 -5.81
C GLN A 14 7.13 16.12 -6.34
N ASP A 15 7.14 15.12 -5.47
CA ASP A 15 6.92 13.72 -5.87
C ASP A 15 5.48 13.47 -6.33
N ILE A 16 4.49 14.11 -5.68
CA ILE A 16 3.10 14.12 -6.13
C ILE A 16 2.99 14.75 -7.53
N ALA A 17 3.63 15.90 -7.75
CA ALA A 17 3.59 16.58 -9.04
C ALA A 17 4.22 15.74 -10.16
N LYS A 18 5.39 15.10 -9.89
CA LYS A 18 6.02 14.16 -10.83
C LYS A 18 5.10 12.99 -11.15
N SER A 19 4.53 12.37 -10.13
CA SER A 19 3.61 11.23 -10.30
C SER A 19 2.37 11.61 -11.15
N GLN A 20 1.83 12.82 -10.96
CA GLN A 20 0.71 13.32 -11.77
C GLN A 20 1.10 13.51 -13.24
N LEU A 21 2.29 14.04 -13.51
CA LEU A 21 2.80 14.16 -14.88
C LEU A 21 2.99 12.80 -15.53
N GLU A 22 3.61 11.84 -14.84
CA GLU A 22 3.79 10.48 -15.34
C GLU A 22 2.46 9.78 -15.62
N ILE A 23 1.48 9.90 -14.72
CA ILE A 23 0.12 9.38 -14.93
C ILE A 23 -0.50 9.99 -16.19
N SER A 24 -0.35 11.30 -16.40
CA SER A 24 -0.90 11.97 -17.59
C SER A 24 -0.25 11.44 -18.88
N HIS A 25 1.07 11.24 -18.87
CA HIS A 25 1.80 10.69 -20.01
C HIS A 25 1.36 9.26 -20.32
N LEU A 26 1.23 8.41 -19.29
CA LEU A 26 0.76 7.03 -19.45
C LEU A 26 -0.65 6.97 -20.04
N LYS A 27 -1.57 7.83 -19.59
CA LYS A 27 -2.93 7.90 -20.15
C LYS A 27 -2.92 8.25 -21.64
N ILE A 28 -2.06 9.17 -22.06
CA ILE A 28 -1.89 9.53 -23.47
C ILE A 28 -1.32 8.35 -24.27
N GLU A 29 -0.32 7.65 -23.73
CA GLU A 29 0.31 6.51 -24.39
C GLU A 29 -0.66 5.33 -24.53
N ILE A 30 -1.45 5.02 -23.50
CA ILE A 30 -2.50 4.00 -23.55
C ILE A 30 -3.55 4.37 -24.62
N ALA A 31 -4.00 5.63 -24.65
CA ALA A 31 -4.94 6.08 -25.67
C ALA A 31 -4.36 6.02 -27.10
N ARG A 32 -3.05 6.24 -27.26
CA ARG A 32 -2.36 6.03 -28.54
C ARG A 32 -2.39 4.55 -28.94
N ILE A 33 -2.02 3.64 -28.04
CA ILE A 33 -2.02 2.20 -28.34
C ILE A 33 -3.44 1.71 -28.64
N GLY A 34 -4.47 2.23 -27.95
CA GLY A 34 -5.86 1.92 -28.27
C GLY A 34 -6.25 2.30 -29.71
N ARG A 35 -5.72 3.43 -30.22
CA ARG A 35 -5.88 3.80 -31.64
C ARG A 35 -5.13 2.84 -32.56
N ASP A 36 -3.89 2.49 -32.22
CA ASP A 36 -3.08 1.54 -33.01
C ASP A 36 -3.77 0.16 -33.10
N LEU A 37 -4.37 -0.32 -32.01
CA LEU A 37 -5.17 -1.55 -31.99
C LEU A 37 -6.41 -1.46 -32.88
N THR A 38 -7.11 -0.32 -32.85
CA THR A 38 -8.26 -0.09 -33.72
C THR A 38 -7.85 -0.13 -35.20
N LEU A 39 -6.69 0.45 -35.54
CA LEU A 39 -6.13 0.38 -36.89
C LEU A 39 -5.75 -1.05 -37.28
N SER A 40 -5.12 -1.82 -36.39
CA SER A 40 -4.84 -3.24 -36.64
C SER A 40 -6.10 -4.06 -36.88
N ASP A 41 -7.18 -3.79 -36.14
CA ASP A 41 -8.48 -4.45 -36.34
C ASP A 41 -9.09 -4.10 -37.70
N GLN A 42 -9.06 -2.82 -38.10
CA GLN A 42 -9.50 -2.37 -39.44
C GLN A 42 -8.68 -3.02 -40.56
N GLN A 43 -7.35 -3.05 -40.42
CA GLN A 43 -6.46 -3.71 -41.36
C GLN A 43 -6.76 -5.21 -41.48
N MET A 44 -7.08 -5.88 -40.36
CA MET A 44 -7.43 -7.29 -40.37
C MET A 44 -8.71 -7.55 -41.16
N THR A 45 -9.75 -6.74 -40.93
CA THR A 45 -11.00 -6.82 -41.70
C THR A 45 -10.75 -6.65 -43.20
N MET A 46 -9.97 -5.64 -43.60
CA MET A 46 -9.63 -5.43 -45.01
C MET A 46 -8.85 -6.60 -45.62
N LEU A 47 -7.92 -7.20 -44.88
CA LEU A 47 -7.14 -8.35 -45.34
C LEU A 47 -8.01 -9.61 -45.47
N LEU A 48 -9.02 -9.77 -44.62
CA LEU A 48 -9.99 -10.88 -44.72
C LEU A 48 -10.88 -10.69 -45.95
N GLU A 49 -11.47 -9.51 -46.14
CA GLU A 49 -12.30 -9.18 -47.30
C GLU A 49 -11.53 -9.35 -48.63
N SER A 50 -10.26 -8.91 -48.66
CA SER A 50 -9.39 -9.12 -49.83
C SER A 50 -9.06 -10.59 -50.07
N GLY A 51 -8.95 -11.39 -49.00
CA GLY A 51 -8.74 -12.84 -49.08
C GLY A 51 -9.94 -13.53 -49.73
N ASP A 52 -11.15 -13.23 -49.24
CA ASP A 52 -12.40 -13.78 -49.76
C ASP A 52 -12.58 -13.45 -51.26
N GLN A 53 -12.25 -12.23 -51.67
CA GLN A 53 -12.31 -11.81 -53.08
C GLN A 53 -11.32 -12.60 -53.96
N LEU A 54 -10.10 -12.83 -53.49
CA LEU A 54 -9.10 -13.61 -54.23
C LEU A 54 -9.47 -15.09 -54.30
N GLU A 55 -10.10 -15.65 -53.26
CA GLU A 55 -10.62 -17.02 -53.29
C GLU A 55 -11.73 -17.18 -54.34
N LEU A 56 -12.65 -16.22 -54.44
CA LEU A 56 -13.67 -16.20 -55.50
C LEU A 56 -13.06 -16.06 -56.91
N GLN A 57 -12.00 -15.26 -57.05
CA GLN A 57 -11.27 -15.15 -58.32
C GLN A 57 -10.52 -16.43 -58.66
N ALA A 58 -9.95 -17.13 -57.68
CA ALA A 58 -9.26 -18.41 -57.89
C ALA A 58 -10.21 -19.46 -58.50
N GLN A 59 -11.48 -19.48 -58.05
CA GLN A 59 -12.50 -20.41 -58.54
C GLN A 59 -12.95 -20.15 -59.98
N SER A 60 -12.75 -18.93 -60.49
CA SER A 60 -13.23 -18.49 -61.82
C SER A 60 -12.11 -18.31 -62.86
N SER A 61 -10.86 -18.62 -62.50
CA SER A 61 -9.68 -18.28 -63.30
C SER A 61 -9.07 -19.47 -64.08
N ASN A 62 -8.38 -19.16 -65.19
CA ASN A 62 -7.58 -20.13 -65.97
C ASN A 62 -6.28 -20.55 -65.22
N GLU A 63 -5.66 -21.68 -65.60
CA GLU A 63 -4.51 -22.30 -64.91
C GLU A 63 -3.32 -21.35 -64.63
N LEU A 64 -2.99 -20.44 -65.55
CA LEU A 64 -1.89 -19.47 -65.36
C LEU A 64 -2.24 -18.35 -64.36
N LEU A 65 -3.49 -17.86 -64.36
CA LEU A 65 -3.99 -16.90 -63.37
C LEU A 65 -4.08 -17.54 -61.98
N THR A 66 -4.35 -18.85 -61.92
CA THR A 66 -4.47 -19.60 -60.66
C THR A 66 -3.18 -19.56 -59.84
N ARG A 67 -1.99 -19.65 -60.48
CA ARG A 67 -0.69 -19.54 -59.78
C ARG A 67 -0.44 -18.15 -59.21
N GLN A 68 -0.82 -17.10 -59.94
CA GLN A 68 -0.66 -15.73 -59.47
C GLN A 68 -1.58 -15.44 -58.28
N VAL A 69 -2.84 -15.87 -58.37
CA VAL A 69 -3.81 -15.73 -57.28
C VAL A 69 -3.35 -16.50 -56.03
N HIS A 70 -2.83 -17.72 -56.17
CA HIS A 70 -2.26 -18.46 -55.03
C HIS A 70 -1.07 -17.74 -54.36
N THR A 71 -0.23 -17.07 -55.13
CA THR A 71 0.87 -16.27 -54.56
C THR A 71 0.32 -15.10 -53.75
N GLN A 72 -0.68 -14.39 -54.28
CA GLN A 72 -1.33 -13.29 -53.57
C GLN A 72 -2.06 -13.74 -52.30
N ILE A 73 -2.73 -14.90 -52.33
CA ILE A 73 -3.35 -15.50 -51.15
C ILE A 73 -2.29 -15.78 -50.08
N ARG A 74 -1.14 -16.35 -50.47
CA ARG A 74 -0.04 -16.61 -49.54
C ARG A 74 0.53 -15.33 -48.95
N ASP A 75 0.69 -14.28 -49.75
CA ASP A 75 1.17 -12.98 -49.28
C ASP A 75 0.17 -12.37 -48.29
N LEU A 76 -1.14 -12.43 -48.57
CA LEU A 76 -2.19 -12.02 -47.63
C LEU A 76 -2.12 -12.78 -46.31
N GLN A 77 -1.94 -14.10 -46.34
CA GLN A 77 -1.77 -14.89 -45.11
C GLN A 77 -0.55 -14.42 -44.29
N ASN A 78 0.57 -14.11 -44.95
CA ASN A 78 1.74 -13.55 -44.28
C ASN A 78 1.46 -12.16 -43.67
N PHE A 79 0.69 -11.31 -44.36
CA PHE A 79 0.28 -10.01 -43.84
C PHE A 79 -0.69 -10.14 -42.67
N GLN A 80 -1.65 -11.06 -42.72
CA GLN A 80 -2.57 -11.35 -41.61
C GLN A 80 -1.81 -11.82 -40.37
N GLU A 81 -0.85 -12.72 -40.54
CA GLU A 81 -0.02 -13.20 -39.44
C GLU A 81 0.85 -12.08 -38.85
N THR A 82 1.44 -11.24 -39.71
CA THR A 82 2.22 -10.08 -39.27
C THR A 82 1.35 -9.09 -38.49
N ASN A 83 0.14 -8.80 -38.97
CA ASN A 83 -0.81 -7.93 -38.27
C ASN A 83 -1.24 -8.53 -36.93
N ARG A 84 -1.49 -9.84 -36.86
CA ARG A 84 -1.81 -10.55 -35.62
C ARG A 84 -0.69 -10.41 -34.59
N ARG A 85 0.58 -10.59 -34.99
CA ARG A 85 1.74 -10.41 -34.10
C ARG A 85 1.88 -8.97 -33.60
N THR A 86 1.73 -7.99 -34.49
CA THR A 86 1.74 -6.57 -34.13
C THR A 86 0.64 -6.25 -33.12
N ARG A 87 -0.58 -6.74 -33.34
CA ARG A 87 -1.71 -6.58 -32.42
C ARG A 87 -1.42 -7.19 -31.04
N ILE A 88 -0.87 -8.41 -30.99
CA ILE A 88 -0.47 -9.03 -29.71
C ILE A 88 0.55 -8.15 -28.98
N THR A 89 1.53 -7.60 -29.70
CA THR A 89 2.56 -6.72 -29.12
C THR A 89 1.94 -5.44 -28.55
N HIS A 90 0.96 -4.85 -29.25
CA HIS A 90 0.22 -3.69 -28.75
C HIS A 90 -0.61 -4.02 -27.49
N LEU A 91 -1.27 -5.18 -27.45
CA LEU A 91 -2.02 -5.63 -26.27
C LEU A 91 -1.11 -5.87 -25.05
N GLU A 92 0.04 -6.51 -25.25
CA GLU A 92 1.03 -6.73 -24.19
C GLU A 92 1.57 -5.40 -23.63
N ARG A 93 1.87 -4.46 -24.54
CA ARG A 93 2.30 -3.11 -24.16
C ARG A 93 1.21 -2.36 -23.41
N GLN A 94 -0.04 -2.43 -23.88
CA GLN A 94 -1.18 -1.81 -23.20
C GLN A 94 -1.33 -2.35 -21.77
N SER A 95 -1.37 -3.67 -21.61
CA SER A 95 -1.47 -4.33 -20.29
C SER A 95 -0.35 -3.90 -19.35
N THR A 96 0.89 -3.81 -19.86
CA THR A 96 2.04 -3.34 -19.08
C THR A 96 1.87 -1.90 -18.62
N LEU A 97 1.40 -1.00 -19.48
CA LEU A 97 1.20 0.41 -19.15
C LEU A 97 0.01 0.62 -18.20
N GLU A 98 -1.08 -0.13 -18.37
CA GLU A 98 -2.22 -0.13 -17.45
C GLU A 98 -1.81 -0.61 -16.06
N GLY A 99 -1.00 -1.68 -15.97
CA GLY A 99 -0.44 -2.13 -14.70
C GLY A 99 0.44 -1.08 -14.02
N LYS A 100 1.25 -0.34 -14.78
CA LYS A 100 2.03 0.81 -14.26
C LYS A 100 1.14 1.96 -13.80
N LEU A 101 0.10 2.28 -14.57
CA LEU A 101 -0.86 3.33 -14.25
C LEU A 101 -1.54 3.07 -12.91
N VAL A 102 -2.06 1.85 -12.71
CA VAL A 102 -2.74 1.46 -11.46
C VAL A 102 -1.79 1.60 -10.26
N ARG A 103 -0.54 1.14 -10.39
CA ARG A 103 0.47 1.27 -9.32
C ARG A 103 0.78 2.74 -9.00
N LEU A 104 0.94 3.59 -10.01
CA LEU A 104 1.21 5.01 -9.81
C LEU A 104 0.00 5.74 -9.20
N GLU A 105 -1.23 5.40 -9.60
CA GLU A 105 -2.44 5.98 -9.00
C GLU A 105 -2.58 5.58 -7.52
N ALA A 106 -2.26 4.34 -7.16
CA ALA A 106 -2.22 3.90 -5.77
C ALA A 106 -1.14 4.64 -4.95
N ASN A 107 0.08 4.75 -5.49
CA ASN A 107 1.16 5.50 -4.84
C ASN A 107 0.83 6.99 -4.70
N LEU A 108 0.18 7.59 -5.71
CA LEU A 108 -0.26 8.98 -5.65
C LEU A 108 -1.29 9.19 -4.53
N ALA A 109 -2.25 8.27 -4.38
CA ALA A 109 -3.26 8.34 -3.32
C ALA A 109 -2.60 8.24 -1.94
N GLN A 110 -1.64 7.31 -1.77
CA GLN A 110 -0.86 7.17 -0.54
C GLN A 110 -0.04 8.42 -0.24
N ASN A 111 0.69 8.96 -1.21
CA ASN A 111 1.50 10.17 -1.03
C ASN A 111 0.64 11.39 -0.69
N LYS A 112 -0.57 11.50 -1.27
CA LYS A 112 -1.53 12.55 -0.90
C LYS A 112 -2.04 12.41 0.53
N ALA A 113 -2.26 11.19 1.01
CA ALA A 113 -2.62 10.96 2.42
C ALA A 113 -1.46 11.38 3.34
N LEU A 114 -0.24 10.90 3.06
CA LEU A 114 0.96 11.28 3.82
C LEU A 114 1.22 12.79 3.82
N LEU A 115 0.99 13.47 2.69
CA LEU A 115 1.12 14.93 2.62
C LEU A 115 0.13 15.61 3.57
N ARG A 116 -1.13 15.15 3.63
CA ARG A 116 -2.14 15.72 4.55
C ARG A 116 -1.68 15.56 5.99
N ASP A 117 -1.22 14.37 6.38
CA ASP A 117 -0.75 14.08 7.74
C ASP A 117 0.48 14.91 8.11
N LEU A 118 1.39 15.12 7.16
CA LEU A 118 2.54 16.01 7.39
C LEU A 118 2.12 17.46 7.55
N THR A 119 1.14 17.94 6.75
CA THR A 119 0.64 19.32 6.86
C THR A 119 -0.11 19.58 8.15
N THR A 120 -0.91 18.62 8.64
CA THR A 120 -1.58 18.74 9.95
C THR A 120 -0.53 18.73 11.08
N ARG A 121 0.49 17.88 10.98
CA ARG A 121 1.61 17.86 11.93
C ARG A 121 2.39 19.18 11.96
N GLU A 122 2.68 19.76 10.79
CA GLU A 122 3.35 21.07 10.71
C GLU A 122 2.50 22.17 11.35
N ALA A 123 1.19 22.17 11.11
CA ALA A 123 0.26 23.12 11.72
C ALA A 123 0.29 23.00 13.25
N LEU A 124 0.16 21.78 13.80
CA LEU A 124 0.21 21.52 15.24
C LEU A 124 1.55 21.98 15.85
N LEU A 125 2.68 21.66 15.21
CA LEU A 125 3.99 22.11 15.67
C LEU A 125 4.12 23.64 15.64
N THR A 126 3.57 24.28 14.61
CA THR A 126 3.57 25.74 14.48
C THR A 126 2.72 26.37 15.58
N SER A 127 1.52 25.85 15.83
CA SER A 127 0.62 26.27 16.91
C SER A 127 1.26 26.15 18.30
N LEU A 128 2.02 25.08 18.55
CA LEU A 128 2.76 24.90 19.79
C LEU A 128 3.98 25.82 19.93
N SER A 129 4.64 26.16 18.83
CA SER A 129 5.87 26.99 18.81
C SER A 129 5.63 28.50 18.75
N SER A 130 4.43 28.93 18.38
CA SER A 130 4.07 30.35 18.29
C SER A 130 3.90 30.94 19.69
N GLU A 131 4.90 31.69 20.17
CA GLU A 131 4.88 32.35 21.50
C GLU A 131 4.26 33.76 21.51
N ARG A 132 3.72 34.27 20.39
CA ARG A 132 3.30 35.68 20.34
C ARG A 132 1.85 35.90 20.76
N GLY A 133 1.68 36.77 21.78
CA GLY A 133 0.45 37.11 22.50
C GLY A 133 -0.63 37.76 21.65
N GLN A 134 -1.65 36.97 21.33
CA GLN A 134 -2.99 37.42 21.00
C GLN A 134 -3.92 36.68 21.97
N ASP A 135 -4.64 37.42 22.80
CA ASP A 135 -5.41 36.89 23.93
C ASP A 135 -6.49 35.88 23.49
N ASP A 136 -7.07 36.04 22.30
CA ASP A 136 -8.04 35.08 21.73
C ASP A 136 -7.40 33.72 21.34
N VAL A 137 -6.08 33.68 21.14
CA VAL A 137 -5.32 32.46 20.81
C VAL A 137 -4.86 31.74 22.08
N GLU A 138 -4.94 32.39 23.25
CA GLU A 138 -4.46 31.82 24.50
C GLU A 138 -5.40 30.71 25.03
N GLU A 139 -6.71 30.85 24.87
CA GLU A 139 -7.70 29.83 25.22
C GLU A 139 -7.56 28.58 24.33
N GLU A 140 -7.50 28.75 23.00
CA GLU A 140 -7.28 27.65 22.06
C GLU A 140 -5.94 26.94 22.32
N ARG A 141 -4.88 27.69 22.66
CA ARG A 141 -3.59 27.11 23.06
C ARG A 141 -3.65 26.39 24.39
N ALA A 142 -4.40 26.89 25.37
CA ALA A 142 -4.57 26.22 26.65
C ALA A 142 -5.28 24.87 26.47
N ILE A 143 -6.31 24.83 25.61
CA ILE A 143 -7.01 23.62 25.18
C ILE A 143 -6.05 22.65 24.49
N LEU A 144 -5.28 23.13 23.51
CA LEU A 144 -4.29 22.30 22.78
C LEU A 144 -3.19 21.77 23.72
N ARG A 145 -2.63 22.60 24.61
CA ARG A 145 -1.63 22.18 25.60
C ARG A 145 -2.19 21.12 26.53
N LYS A 146 -3.44 21.28 26.99
CA LYS A 146 -4.12 20.29 27.82
C LYS A 146 -4.30 18.98 27.04
N GLY A 147 -4.72 19.05 25.78
CA GLY A 147 -4.80 17.88 24.89
C GLY A 147 -3.46 17.16 24.72
N VAL A 148 -2.38 17.91 24.50
CA VAL A 148 -1.01 17.38 24.39
C VAL A 148 -0.54 16.74 25.69
N LEU A 149 -0.87 17.32 26.86
CA LEU A 149 -0.53 16.74 28.16
C LEU A 149 -1.26 15.42 28.39
N VAL A 150 -2.56 15.35 28.08
CA VAL A 150 -3.34 14.12 28.16
C VAL A 150 -2.79 13.08 27.18
N ALA A 151 -2.45 13.49 25.96
CA ALA A 151 -1.83 12.62 24.97
C ALA A 151 -0.44 12.10 25.42
N ALA A 152 0.37 12.96 26.05
CA ALA A 152 1.68 12.54 26.57
C ALA A 152 1.54 11.55 27.73
N SER A 153 0.60 11.77 28.65
CA SER A 153 0.30 10.85 29.74
C SER A 153 -0.17 9.50 29.21
N THR A 154 -1.13 9.49 28.29
CA THR A 154 -1.64 8.25 27.68
C THR A 154 -0.57 7.52 26.87
N MET A 155 0.36 8.24 26.23
CA MET A 155 1.48 7.61 25.54
C MET A 155 2.47 6.93 26.50
N LEU A 156 2.67 7.50 27.70
CA LEU A 156 3.43 6.84 28.77
C LEU A 156 2.71 5.57 29.23
N ASP A 157 1.39 5.62 29.44
CA ASP A 157 0.60 4.43 29.80
C ASP A 157 0.71 3.32 28.74
N VAL A 158 0.69 3.69 27.45
CA VAL A 158 0.91 2.75 26.33
C VAL A 158 2.34 2.17 26.35
N ALA A 159 3.35 2.98 26.67
CA ALA A 159 4.73 2.52 26.77
C ALA A 159 4.93 1.58 27.98
N GLU A 160 4.30 1.87 29.11
CA GLU A 160 4.31 1.02 30.30
C GLU A 160 3.56 -0.28 30.08
N ALA A 161 2.53 -0.29 29.23
CA ALA A 161 1.83 -1.49 28.80
C ALA A 161 2.67 -2.42 27.90
N CYS A 162 3.91 -2.06 27.53
CA CYS A 162 4.77 -2.92 26.73
C CYS A 162 5.25 -4.15 27.52
N PRO A 163 5.31 -5.36 26.93
CA PRO A 163 5.76 -6.57 27.61
C PRO A 163 7.15 -6.45 28.22
N PHE A 164 8.06 -5.68 27.63
CA PHE A 164 9.42 -5.58 28.12
C PHE A 164 9.51 -4.78 29.44
N PRO A 165 8.98 -3.54 29.53
CA PRO A 165 8.79 -2.85 30.81
C PRO A 165 7.99 -3.66 31.83
N LEU A 166 6.90 -4.31 31.43
CA LEU A 166 6.09 -5.13 32.34
C LEU A 166 6.88 -6.32 32.88
N ALA A 167 7.61 -7.07 32.05
CA ALA A 167 8.43 -8.18 32.52
C ALA A 167 9.49 -7.74 33.54
N LYS A 168 10.04 -6.53 33.37
CA LYS A 168 11.04 -5.96 34.29
C LYS A 168 10.49 -5.65 35.68
N SER A 169 9.18 -5.42 35.84
CA SER A 169 8.59 -5.12 37.15
C SER A 169 8.50 -6.34 38.08
N GLY A 170 8.76 -7.55 37.57
CA GLY A 170 9.07 -8.74 38.39
C GLY A 170 7.90 -9.43 39.08
N ALA A 171 6.66 -9.05 38.78
CA ALA A 171 5.45 -9.57 39.44
C ALA A 171 4.72 -10.70 38.66
N PHE A 172 5.32 -11.21 37.59
CA PHE A 172 4.67 -12.16 36.67
C PHE A 172 5.28 -13.56 36.77
N LEU A 173 4.45 -14.59 36.75
CA LEU A 173 4.85 -16.00 36.80
C LEU A 173 5.44 -16.48 35.47
N GLY A 174 5.20 -15.74 34.37
CA GLY A 174 5.77 -16.05 33.07
C GLY A 174 5.32 -15.09 31.96
N LEU A 175 5.92 -15.25 30.78
CA LEU A 175 5.72 -14.35 29.63
C LEU A 175 4.25 -14.32 29.14
N MET A 176 3.50 -15.42 29.26
CA MET A 176 2.07 -15.44 28.92
C MET A 176 1.25 -14.49 29.78
N GLU A 177 1.58 -14.38 31.07
CA GLU A 177 0.88 -13.49 32.00
C GLU A 177 1.21 -12.02 31.69
N VAL A 178 2.47 -11.73 31.37
CA VAL A 178 2.93 -10.42 30.89
C VAL A 178 2.15 -10.01 29.64
N ILE A 179 2.04 -10.88 28.63
CA ILE A 179 1.34 -10.57 27.37
C ILE A 179 -0.16 -10.38 27.61
N LYS A 180 -0.80 -11.20 28.45
CA LYS A 180 -2.22 -11.04 28.79
C LYS A 180 -2.48 -9.70 29.49
N THR A 181 -1.62 -9.33 30.42
CA THR A 181 -1.70 -8.06 31.16
C THR A 181 -1.47 -6.87 30.24
N SER A 182 -0.47 -6.96 29.35
CA SER A 182 -0.22 -5.97 28.30
C SER A 182 -1.46 -5.78 27.40
N LYS A 183 -2.07 -6.87 26.90
CA LYS A 183 -3.27 -6.80 26.05
C LYS A 183 -4.45 -6.13 26.76
N ARG A 184 -4.65 -6.42 28.05
CA ARG A 184 -5.68 -5.77 28.87
C ARG A 184 -5.42 -4.28 29.01
N SER A 185 -4.21 -3.92 29.43
CA SER A 185 -3.79 -2.51 29.58
C SER A 185 -3.94 -1.72 28.28
N LEU A 186 -3.60 -2.31 27.13
CA LEU A 186 -3.79 -1.68 25.81
C LEU A 186 -5.26 -1.50 25.40
N THR A 187 -6.16 -2.34 25.93
CA THR A 187 -7.60 -2.21 25.68
C THR A 187 -8.19 -1.10 26.53
N ASP A 188 -7.72 -0.98 27.77
CA ASP A 188 -8.11 0.08 28.69
C ASP A 188 -7.61 1.45 28.18
N THR A 189 -6.34 1.55 27.75
CA THR A 189 -5.80 2.79 27.17
C THR A 189 -6.46 3.15 25.84
N ALA A 190 -6.79 2.17 24.99
CA ALA A 190 -7.54 2.42 23.75
C ALA A 190 -8.94 3.01 24.03
N SER A 191 -9.56 2.66 25.15
CA SER A 191 -10.85 3.22 25.55
C SER A 191 -10.72 4.67 26.05
N ALA A 192 -9.59 5.00 26.68
CA ALA A 192 -9.26 6.35 27.15
C ALA A 192 -8.82 7.31 26.03
N LEU A 193 -8.49 6.82 24.83
CA LEU A 193 -8.09 7.67 23.67
C LEU A 193 -9.12 8.75 23.33
N LYS A 194 -10.41 8.42 23.47
CA LYS A 194 -11.51 9.35 23.19
C LYS A 194 -11.47 10.59 24.08
N GLU A 195 -10.81 10.50 25.24
CA GLU A 195 -10.62 11.63 26.13
C GLU A 195 -9.73 12.71 25.51
N VAL A 196 -8.71 12.33 24.72
CA VAL A 196 -7.80 13.28 24.04
C VAL A 196 -8.57 14.16 23.06
N SER A 197 -9.42 13.56 22.23
CA SER A 197 -10.27 14.28 21.27
C SER A 197 -11.41 15.05 21.95
N SER A 198 -11.84 14.63 23.14
CA SER A 198 -12.80 15.40 23.95
C SER A 198 -12.17 16.64 24.59
N VAL A 199 -10.90 16.56 24.98
CA VAL A 199 -10.16 17.64 25.65
C VAL A 199 -9.65 18.66 24.64
N CYS A 200 -9.29 18.23 23.42
CA CYS A 200 -8.83 19.10 22.34
C CYS A 200 -9.68 18.84 21.08
N PRO A 201 -10.90 19.40 21.00
CA PRO A 201 -11.75 19.18 19.84
C PRO A 201 -11.14 19.78 18.57
N GLY A 202 -11.32 19.11 17.42
CA GLY A 202 -10.86 19.60 16.12
C GLY A 202 -9.76 18.74 15.49
N GLN A 203 -9.06 19.32 14.50
CA GLN A 203 -8.06 18.60 13.70
C GLN A 203 -6.84 18.18 14.53
N ASP A 204 -6.41 19.01 15.49
CA ASP A 204 -5.25 18.72 16.32
C ASP A 204 -5.49 17.55 17.29
N GLY A 205 -6.67 17.48 17.91
CA GLY A 205 -7.05 16.34 18.75
C GLY A 205 -7.16 15.05 17.96
N ALA A 206 -7.76 15.09 16.77
CA ALA A 206 -7.84 13.94 15.88
C ALA A 206 -6.44 13.43 15.47
N MET A 207 -5.49 14.34 15.25
CA MET A 207 -4.10 13.97 14.96
C MET A 207 -3.40 13.31 16.16
N LEU A 208 -3.59 13.87 17.37
CA LEU A 208 -3.05 13.29 18.60
C LEU A 208 -3.64 11.89 18.87
N GLU A 209 -4.94 11.71 18.68
CA GLU A 209 -5.62 10.41 18.77
C GLU A 209 -5.04 9.40 17.78
N GLN A 210 -4.90 9.77 16.50
CA GLN A 210 -4.28 8.90 15.48
C GLN A 210 -2.85 8.49 15.84
N MET A 211 -2.04 9.40 16.39
CA MET A 211 -0.68 9.09 16.83
C MET A 211 -0.66 8.06 17.96
N LEU A 212 -1.59 8.16 18.91
CA LEU A 212 -1.71 7.22 20.02
C LEU A 212 -2.28 5.87 19.57
N GLU A 213 -3.26 5.87 18.66
CA GLU A 213 -3.78 4.65 18.01
C GLU A 213 -2.66 3.87 17.31
N LEU A 214 -1.78 4.57 16.59
CA LEU A 214 -0.61 3.96 15.96
C LEU A 214 0.33 3.35 17.01
N GLY A 215 0.58 4.05 18.12
CA GLY A 215 1.38 3.53 19.24
C GLY A 215 0.79 2.24 19.82
N ILE A 216 -0.51 2.22 20.09
CA ILE A 216 -1.24 1.04 20.57
C ILE A 216 -1.18 -0.09 19.54
N HIS A 217 -1.32 0.22 18.24
CA HIS A 217 -1.24 -0.77 17.17
C HIS A 217 0.13 -1.44 17.12
N ILE A 218 1.22 -0.66 17.16
CA ILE A 218 2.59 -1.19 17.22
C ILE A 218 2.74 -2.11 18.43
N GLN A 219 2.20 -1.73 19.58
CA GLN A 219 2.31 -2.54 20.78
C GLN A 219 1.52 -3.85 20.71
N LYS A 220 0.34 -3.83 20.07
CA LYS A 220 -0.42 -5.05 19.74
C LYS A 220 0.34 -5.98 18.79
N LEU A 221 1.03 -5.43 17.78
CA LEU A 221 1.88 -6.22 16.88
C LEU A 221 3.05 -6.86 17.63
N THR A 222 3.71 -6.12 18.53
CA THR A 222 4.76 -6.65 19.41
C THR A 222 4.26 -7.81 20.25
N ASN A 223 3.06 -7.69 20.85
CA ASN A 223 2.45 -8.77 21.62
C ASN A 223 2.20 -10.02 20.77
N ASN A 224 1.72 -9.86 19.54
CA ASN A 224 1.49 -10.98 18.63
C ASN A 224 2.82 -11.64 18.23
N LEU A 225 3.85 -10.86 17.91
CA LEU A 225 5.18 -11.40 17.60
C LEU A 225 5.76 -12.22 18.76
N CYS A 226 5.58 -11.77 20.01
CA CYS A 226 5.98 -12.54 21.18
C CYS A 226 5.22 -13.87 21.28
N LEU A 227 3.90 -13.87 21.04
CA LEU A 227 3.09 -15.09 21.05
C LEU A 227 3.52 -16.08 19.96
N ASP A 228 3.70 -15.61 18.73
CA ASP A 228 4.13 -16.44 17.61
C ASP A 228 5.48 -17.12 17.91
N LYS A 229 6.39 -16.38 18.57
CA LYS A 229 7.68 -16.93 18.99
C LYS A 229 7.57 -17.93 20.14
N MET A 230 6.64 -17.73 21.08
CA MET A 230 6.38 -18.71 22.13
C MET A 230 5.79 -20.01 21.57
N GLU A 231 4.87 -19.91 20.61
CA GLU A 231 4.28 -21.08 19.95
C GLU A 231 5.35 -21.90 19.21
N GLN A 232 6.22 -21.23 18.45
CA GLN A 232 7.37 -21.89 17.79
C GLN A 232 8.29 -22.61 18.78
N LEU A 233 8.55 -22.03 19.96
CA LEU A 233 9.37 -22.65 20.99
C LEU A 233 8.69 -23.86 21.64
N ASN A 234 7.39 -23.78 21.89
CA ASN A 234 6.61 -24.91 22.41
C ASN A 234 6.58 -26.07 21.41
N ASP A 235 6.42 -25.78 20.12
CA ASP A 235 6.47 -26.78 19.06
C ASP A 235 7.85 -27.47 19.01
N LEU A 236 8.93 -26.69 19.14
CA LEU A 236 10.30 -27.20 19.23
C LEU A 236 10.50 -28.08 20.48
N GLU A 237 10.06 -27.64 21.65
CA GLU A 237 10.12 -28.45 22.89
C GLU A 237 9.31 -29.75 22.76
N SER A 238 8.15 -29.71 22.13
CA SER A 238 7.34 -30.90 21.85
C SER A 238 8.03 -31.88 20.89
N SER A 239 8.83 -31.36 19.95
CA SER A 239 9.61 -32.17 19.01
C SER A 239 10.88 -32.78 19.61
N ILE A 240 11.44 -32.14 20.64
CA ILE A 240 12.63 -32.61 21.36
C ILE A 240 12.23 -33.61 22.46
N SER A 241 11.03 -33.49 23.03
CA SER A 241 10.46 -34.43 23.99
C SER A 241 9.88 -35.69 23.33
N LEU A 242 10.74 -36.46 22.65
CA LEU A 242 10.41 -37.81 22.21
C LEU A 242 10.17 -38.75 23.43
N PRO A 243 9.01 -39.44 23.52
CA PRO A 243 8.77 -40.46 24.53
C PRO A 243 9.53 -41.74 24.13
N GLY A 244 10.83 -41.81 24.44
CA GLY A 244 11.60 -43.01 24.09
C GLY A 244 12.96 -43.16 24.75
N PHE A 245 13.64 -42.07 25.12
CA PHE A 245 15.05 -42.19 25.51
C PHE A 245 15.30 -42.64 26.97
N PHE A 246 14.29 -42.59 27.85
CA PHE A 246 14.43 -43.03 29.24
C PHE A 246 13.94 -44.45 29.53
N ASN A 247 13.22 -45.10 28.60
CA ASN A 247 12.75 -46.49 28.82
C ASN A 247 13.77 -47.56 28.44
N GLU A 248 14.88 -47.23 27.77
CA GLU A 248 15.95 -48.20 27.48
C GLU A 248 17.03 -48.31 28.58
N MET A 249 17.04 -47.42 29.59
CA MET A 249 17.97 -47.51 30.73
C MET A 249 17.38 -48.11 32.01
N ALA A 250 16.07 -48.38 32.06
CA ALA A 250 15.42 -49.03 33.21
C ALA A 250 15.24 -50.55 33.05
N GLY A 251 15.81 -51.14 31.98
CA GLY A 251 15.70 -52.56 31.65
C GLY A 251 17.05 -53.24 31.47
N LYS A 252 17.96 -53.14 32.44
CA LYS A 252 19.05 -54.09 32.68
C LYS A 252 19.33 -54.21 34.18
#